data_AF-A0A1Z9DJ11-F1
#
_entry.id   AF-A0A1Z9DJ11-F1
#
_cell.length_a   1.000
_cell.length_b   1.000
_cell.length_c   1.000
_cell.angle_alpha   90.00
_cell.angle_beta   90.00
_cell.angle_gamma   90.00
#
_symmetry.space_group_name_H-M   'P 1'
#
loop_
_entity.id
_entity.type
_entity.pdbx_description
1 polymer ?
#
loop_
_entity_poly.entity_id
_entity_poly.type
_entity_poly.pdbx_seq_one_letter_code
_entity_poly.pdbx_strand_id
1 'polypeptide(L)'
;MKLSDSSIVDVNNLGEKELNEFVLQCLSLLNNNLNDKKSNQSDELIDVLFQKINEINQSIERKLQLSESFRKVSSKKRKYKIMEGFFELIYYFEEIEEYEKCAILKKVKDSLLIDL
;
A
#
# COMPACT_ATOMS: atom_id res chain seq x y z
N MET A 1 4.82 -1.90 35.96
CA MET A 1 5.69 -1.91 34.77
C MET A 1 4.84 -1.37 33.63
N LYS A 2 5.05 -0.11 33.23
CA LYS A 2 4.24 0.56 32.21
C LYS A 2 4.65 -0.01 30.85
N LEU A 3 3.67 -0.48 30.08
CA LEU A 3 3.85 -0.87 28.69
C LEU A 3 4.36 0.37 27.94
N SER A 4 5.58 0.29 27.41
CA SER A 4 6.21 1.34 26.63
C SER A 4 5.42 1.54 25.35
N ASP A 5 5.05 2.80 25.10
CA ASP A 5 4.40 3.30 23.90
C ASP A 5 5.00 2.65 22.64
N SER A 6 4.14 2.02 21.83
CA SER A 6 4.54 1.64 20.49
C SER A 6 4.97 2.91 19.77
N SER A 7 6.24 3.00 19.40
CA SER A 7 6.72 4.06 18.53
C SER A 7 5.92 3.99 17.24
N ILE A 8 4.88 4.83 17.13
CA ILE A 8 4.21 5.13 15.88
C ILE A 8 5.32 5.68 14.99
N VAL A 9 5.75 4.90 14.00
CA VAL A 9 6.65 5.37 12.96
C VAL A 9 5.99 6.63 12.39
N ASP A 10 6.66 7.78 12.46
CA ASP A 10 6.15 9.01 11.88
C ASP A 10 6.26 8.90 10.35
N VAL A 11 5.30 8.17 9.76
CA VAL A 11 5.22 7.86 8.32
C VAL A 11 5.14 9.15 7.48
N ASN A 12 4.83 10.28 8.10
CA ASN A 12 4.73 11.57 7.45
C ASN A 12 6.09 12.20 7.12
N ASN A 13 7.18 11.71 7.71
CA ASN A 13 8.54 12.23 7.52
C ASN A 13 9.49 11.25 6.78
N LEU A 14 8.96 10.18 6.18
CA LEU A 14 9.77 9.24 5.41
C LEU A 14 10.30 9.88 4.12
N GLY A 15 11.58 9.63 3.81
CA GLY A 15 12.12 9.96 2.49
C GLY A 15 11.43 9.15 1.39
N GLU A 16 11.51 9.60 0.13
CA GLU A 16 10.74 8.99 -0.97
C GLU A 16 11.02 7.49 -1.17
N LYS A 17 12.28 7.07 -1.00
CA LYS A 17 12.66 5.67 -1.07
C LYS A 17 12.07 4.84 0.08
N GLU A 18 12.12 5.38 1.30
CA GLU A 18 11.59 4.72 2.49
C GLU A 18 10.07 4.61 2.41
N LEU A 19 9.40 5.63 1.86
CA LEU A 19 7.96 5.61 1.61
C LEU A 19 7.57 4.50 0.61
N ASN A 20 8.31 4.37 -0.50
CA ASN A 20 8.07 3.33 -1.49
C ASN A 20 8.29 1.93 -0.89
N GLU A 21 9.36 1.74 -0.12
CA GLU A 21 9.62 0.48 0.58
C GLU A 21 8.55 0.16 1.61
N PHE A 22 8.07 1.17 2.36
CA PHE A 22 6.97 1.06 3.30
C PHE A 22 5.69 0.59 2.59
N VAL A 23 5.26 1.27 1.53
CA VAL A 23 4.05 0.92 0.77
C VAL A 23 4.13 -0.51 0.24
N LEU A 24 5.25 -0.89 -0.40
CA LEU A 24 5.43 -2.25 -0.92
C LEU A 24 5.48 -3.31 0.20
N GLN A 25 6.01 -2.97 1.38
CA GLN A 25 5.99 -3.87 2.53
C GLN A 25 4.57 -4.04 3.06
N CYS A 26 3.84 -2.96 3.30
CA CYS A 26 2.44 -3.00 3.73
C CYS A 26 1.57 -3.82 2.77
N LEU A 27 1.68 -3.57 1.46
CA LEU A 27 0.97 -4.34 0.44
C LEU A 27 1.33 -5.83 0.46
N SER A 28 2.57 -6.19 0.75
CA SER A 28 2.97 -7.60 0.83
C SER A 28 2.52 -8.33 2.10
N LEU A 29 2.09 -7.57 3.11
CA LEU A 29 1.67 -8.05 4.43
C LEU A 29 0.16 -7.94 4.64
N LEU A 30 -0.53 -7.15 3.81
CA LEU A 30 -1.96 -7.27 3.57
C LEU A 30 -2.23 -8.73 3.23
N ASN A 31 -2.80 -9.43 4.21
CA ASN A 31 -3.34 -10.77 4.06
C ASN A 31 -4.85 -10.60 4.00
N ASN A 32 -5.52 -11.54 3.32
CA ASN A 32 -6.97 -11.85 3.26
C ASN A 32 -7.81 -11.67 4.57
N ASN A 33 -7.19 -11.33 5.70
CA ASN A 33 -7.78 -11.00 6.98
C ASN A 33 -8.49 -9.63 7.05
N LEU A 34 -8.44 -8.78 6.01
CA LEU A 34 -9.29 -7.57 5.96
C LEU A 34 -10.78 -7.93 6.12
N ASN A 35 -11.17 -9.11 5.66
CA ASN A 35 -12.54 -9.60 5.74
C ASN A 35 -12.92 -10.14 7.13
N ASP A 36 -11.94 -10.55 7.96
CA ASP A 36 -12.21 -11.28 9.20
C ASP A 36 -12.19 -10.39 10.47
N LYS A 37 -11.67 -9.15 10.41
CA LYS A 37 -11.65 -8.25 11.57
C LYS A 37 -11.79 -6.78 11.17
N LYS A 38 -13.04 -6.31 11.08
CA LYS A 38 -13.40 -4.89 11.24
C LYS A 38 -13.06 -4.42 12.66
N SER A 39 -11.78 -4.24 12.96
CA SER A 39 -11.35 -3.47 14.13
C SER A 39 -10.94 -2.08 13.66
N ASN A 40 -11.26 -1.04 14.44
CA ASN A 40 -10.96 0.35 14.09
C ASN A 40 -9.48 0.59 13.71
N GLN A 41 -8.55 -0.24 14.21
CA GLN A 41 -7.12 -0.18 13.88
C GLN A 41 -6.81 -0.62 12.45
N SER A 42 -7.61 -1.52 11.87
CA SER A 42 -7.46 -1.95 10.47
C SER A 42 -7.83 -0.82 9.52
N ASP A 43 -8.90 -0.09 9.83
CA ASP A 43 -9.40 1.01 8.99
C ASP A 43 -8.40 2.18 8.97
N GLU A 44 -7.81 2.54 10.12
CA GLU A 44 -6.76 3.58 10.19
C GLU A 44 -5.53 3.23 9.35
N LEU A 45 -5.08 1.96 9.36
CA LEU A 45 -3.95 1.53 8.56
C LEU A 45 -4.27 1.57 7.06
N ILE A 46 -5.49 1.18 6.67
CA ILE A 46 -5.96 1.24 5.29
C ILE A 46 -5.99 2.68 4.79
N ASP A 47 -6.50 3.61 5.61
CA ASP A 47 -6.56 5.02 5.24
C ASP A 47 -5.16 5.63 5.10
N VAL A 48 -4.25 5.35 6.03
CA VAL A 48 -2.84 5.79 5.93
C VAL A 48 -2.19 5.21 4.67
N LEU A 49 -2.37 3.91 4.41
CA LEU A 49 -1.80 3.27 3.23
C LEU A 49 -2.36 3.88 1.94
N PHE A 50 -3.68 4.11 1.89
CA PHE A 50 -4.31 4.76 0.75
C PHE A 50 -3.78 6.18 0.55
N GLN A 51 -3.64 6.97 1.62
CA GLN A 51 -3.07 8.32 1.55
C GLN A 51 -1.68 8.27 0.91
N LYS A 52 -0.81 7.35 1.32
CA LYS A 52 0.54 7.21 0.77
C LYS A 52 0.53 6.75 -0.69
N ILE A 53 -0.38 5.85 -1.08
CA ILE A 53 -0.56 5.47 -2.48
C ILE A 53 -1.06 6.65 -3.32
N ASN A 54 -1.95 7.49 -2.78
CA ASN A 54 -2.43 8.68 -3.47
C ASN A 54 -1.31 9.73 -3.65
N GLU A 55 -0.49 9.95 -2.62
CA GLU A 55 0.72 10.80 -2.73
C GLU A 55 1.66 10.31 -3.85
N ILE A 56 1.83 8.98 -4.00
CA ILE A 56 2.59 8.41 -5.11
C ILE A 56 1.89 8.68 -6.45
N ASN A 57 0.58 8.44 -6.55
CA ASN A 57 -0.19 8.63 -7.77
C ASN A 57 -0.11 10.07 -8.33
N GLN A 58 -0.03 11.06 -7.44
CA GLN A 58 0.02 12.48 -7.80
C GLN A 58 1.35 12.93 -8.42
N SER A 59 2.42 12.12 -8.33
CA SER A 59 3.74 12.45 -8.90
C SER A 59 4.19 11.40 -9.92
N ILE A 60 4.54 11.85 -11.13
CA ILE A 60 5.11 10.98 -12.17
C ILE A 60 6.43 10.39 -11.69
N GLU A 61 7.28 11.20 -11.07
CA GLU A 61 8.57 10.78 -10.52
C GLU A 61 8.38 9.68 -9.47
N ARG A 62 7.45 9.87 -8.53
CA ARG A 62 7.18 8.86 -7.48
C ARG A 62 6.64 7.56 -8.06
N LYS A 63 5.77 7.62 -9.07
CA LYS A 63 5.30 6.41 -9.77
C LYS A 63 6.47 5.64 -10.41
N LEU A 64 7.38 6.34 -11.08
CA LEU A 64 8.57 5.72 -11.67
C LEU A 64 9.47 5.07 -10.61
N GLN A 65 9.73 5.77 -9.51
CA GLN A 65 10.52 5.25 -8.39
C GLN A 65 9.86 4.03 -7.72
N LEU A 66 8.53 4.03 -7.58
CA LEU A 66 7.78 2.88 -7.06
C LEU A 66 7.91 1.69 -8.01
N SER A 67 7.74 1.90 -9.33
CA SER A 67 7.94 0.86 -10.34
C SER A 67 9.36 0.29 -10.29
N GLU A 68 10.39 1.13 -10.19
CA GLU A 68 11.77 0.65 -10.03
C GLU A 68 11.97 -0.15 -8.74
N SER A 69 11.41 0.31 -7.62
CA SER A 69 11.48 -0.36 -6.33
C SER A 69 10.81 -1.73 -6.41
N PHE A 70 9.64 -1.80 -7.06
CA PHE A 70 8.93 -3.03 -7.33
C PHE A 70 9.73 -3.97 -8.24
N ARG A 71 10.34 -3.47 -9.32
CA ARG A 71 11.22 -4.28 -10.20
C ARG A 71 12.39 -4.90 -9.44
N LYS A 72 13.01 -4.14 -8.53
CA LYS A 72 14.13 -4.57 -7.66
C LYS A 72 13.74 -5.63 -6.63
N VAL A 73 12.45 -5.88 -6.41
CA VAL A 73 12.00 -7.01 -5.58
C VAL A 73 12.40 -8.34 -6.26
N SER A 74 13.44 -8.99 -5.72
CA SER A 74 14.02 -10.21 -6.29
C SER A 74 13.10 -11.43 -6.19
N SER A 75 12.27 -11.48 -5.15
CA SER A 75 11.37 -12.61 -4.92
C SER A 75 10.07 -12.47 -5.71
N LYS A 76 9.86 -13.37 -6.67
CA LYS A 76 8.61 -13.49 -7.44
C LYS A 76 7.40 -13.67 -6.51
N LYS A 77 7.56 -14.48 -5.45
CA LYS A 77 6.53 -14.68 -4.41
C LYS A 77 6.16 -13.37 -3.72
N ARG A 78 7.15 -12.52 -3.41
CA ARG A 78 6.90 -11.20 -2.80
C ARG A 78 6.21 -10.26 -3.77
N LYS A 79 6.59 -10.25 -5.05
CA LYS A 79 5.89 -9.48 -6.10
C LYS A 79 4.41 -9.87 -6.21
N TYR A 80 4.10 -11.16 -6.17
CA TYR A 80 2.71 -11.63 -6.17
C TYR A 80 1.93 -11.14 -4.95
N LYS A 81 2.50 -11.24 -3.75
CA LYS A 81 1.85 -10.74 -2.53
C LYS A 81 1.55 -9.24 -2.59
N ILE A 82 2.45 -8.44 -3.14
CA ILE A 82 2.22 -7.00 -3.33
C ILE A 82 1.00 -6.75 -4.23
N MET A 83 0.87 -7.54 -5.31
CA MET A 83 -0.26 -7.45 -6.21
C MET A 83 -1.56 -7.92 -5.55
N GLU A 84 -1.51 -9.00 -4.77
CA GLU A 84 -2.63 -9.46 -3.93
C GLU A 84 -3.08 -8.34 -2.98
N GLY A 85 -2.16 -7.67 -2.27
CA GLY A 85 -2.49 -6.53 -1.41
C GLY A 85 -3.16 -5.36 -2.14
N PHE A 86 -2.78 -5.08 -3.39
CA PHE A 86 -3.51 -4.11 -4.21
C PHE A 86 -4.95 -4.55 -4.49
N PHE A 87 -5.16 -5.83 -4.83
CA PHE A 87 -6.50 -6.35 -5.05
C PHE A 87 -7.34 -6.36 -3.77
N GLU A 88 -6.75 -6.70 -2.63
CA GLU A 88 -7.42 -6.66 -1.33
C GLU A 88 -7.88 -5.23 -0.97
N LEU A 89 -7.05 -4.21 -1.18
CA LEU A 89 -7.45 -2.81 -0.97
C LEU A 89 -8.55 -2.37 -1.93
N ILE A 90 -8.45 -2.75 -3.20
CA ILE A 90 -9.49 -2.43 -4.19
C ILE A 90 -10.81 -3.06 -3.76
N TYR A 91 -10.78 -4.34 -3.37
CA TYR A 91 -11.96 -5.06 -2.90
C TYR A 91 -12.58 -4.38 -1.66
N TYR A 92 -11.75 -4.02 -0.67
CA TYR A 92 -12.19 -3.29 0.53
C TYR A 92 -12.93 -1.99 0.16
N PHE A 93 -12.34 -1.17 -0.70
CA PHE A 93 -12.97 0.10 -1.11
C PHE A 93 -14.18 -0.11 -2.02
N GLU A 94 -14.24 -1.18 -2.81
CA GLU A 94 -15.44 -1.56 -3.56
C GLU A 94 -16.60 -1.95 -2.62
N GLU A 95 -16.33 -2.68 -1.53
CA GLU A 95 -17.35 -3.05 -0.54
C GLU A 95 -17.97 -1.86 0.21
N ILE A 96 -17.21 -0.77 0.38
CA ILE A 96 -17.68 0.47 1.00
C ILE A 96 -18.03 1.57 -0.02
N GLU A 97 -18.16 1.21 -1.30
CA GLU A 97 -18.57 2.10 -2.41
C GLU A 97 -17.66 3.31 -2.67
N GLU A 98 -16.38 3.23 -2.26
CA GLU A 98 -15.35 4.27 -2.43
C GLU A 98 -14.63 4.16 -3.79
N TYR A 99 -15.40 4.25 -4.88
CA TYR A 99 -14.92 3.93 -6.23
C TYR A 99 -13.78 4.85 -6.74
N GLU A 100 -13.69 6.10 -6.26
CA GLU A 100 -12.58 6.99 -6.60
C GLU A 100 -11.25 6.46 -6.07
N LYS A 101 -11.26 5.95 -4.82
CA LYS A 101 -10.10 5.30 -4.22
C LYS A 101 -9.70 4.05 -5.01
N CYS A 102 -10.67 3.26 -5.46
CA CYS A 102 -10.43 2.11 -6.33
C CYS A 102 -9.76 2.50 -7.65
N ALA A 103 -10.20 3.59 -8.29
CA ALA A 103 -9.60 4.06 -9.53
C ALA A 103 -8.13 4.49 -9.36
N ILE A 104 -7.80 5.14 -8.25
CA ILE A 104 -6.42 5.52 -7.91
C ILE A 104 -5.55 4.26 -7.70
N LEU A 105 -6.04 3.29 -6.93
CA LEU A 105 -5.34 2.02 -6.69
C LEU A 105 -5.09 1.26 -8.00
N LYS A 106 -6.11 1.17 -8.87
CA LYS A 106 -5.99 0.53 -10.20
C LYS A 106 -4.91 1.22 -11.05
N LYS A 107 -4.88 2.55 -11.10
CA LYS A 107 -3.86 3.32 -11.83
C LYS A 107 -2.43 3.03 -11.34
N VAL A 108 -2.22 3.05 -10.02
CA VAL A 108 -0.89 2.78 -9.46
C VAL A 108 -0.49 1.33 -9.70
N LYS A 109 -1.39 0.37 -9.45
CA LYS A 109 -1.17 -1.05 -9.76
C LYS A 109 -0.77 -1.26 -11.22
N ASP A 110 -1.49 -0.65 -12.16
CA ASP A 110 -1.22 -0.81 -13.59
C ASP A 110 0.16 -0.25 -13.97
N SER A 111 0.62 0.85 -13.36
CA SER A 111 1.97 1.36 -13.57
C SER A 111 3.09 0.40 -13.12
N LEU A 112 2.80 -0.52 -12.20
CA LEU A 112 3.74 -1.58 -11.81
C LEU A 112 3.73 -2.77 -12.79
N LEU A 113 2.62 -2.97 -13.51
CA LEU A 113 2.41 -4.07 -14.45
C LEU A 113 2.90 -3.75 -15.87
N ILE A 114 2.92 -2.48 -16.27
CA ILE A 114 3.39 -2.04 -17.59
C ILE A 114 4.86 -2.43 -17.84
N ASP A 115 5.61 -2.70 -16.78
CA ASP A 115 7.04 -2.96 -16.82
C ASP A 115 7.45 -4.39 -16.40
N LEU A 116 6.49 -5.30 -16.23
CA LEU A 116 6.71 -6.73 -15.96
C LEU A 116 6.91 -7.54 -17.25
#